data_AF-A0A7S3IGM3-F1
#
_entry.id   AF-A0A7S3IGM3-F1
#
_cell.length_a   1.000
_cell.length_b   1.000
_cell.length_c   1.000
_cell.angle_alpha   90.00
_cell.angle_beta   90.00
_cell.angle_gamma   90.00
#
_symmetry.space_group_name_H-M   'P 1'
#
loop_
_entity.id
_entity.type
_entity.pdbx_description
1 polymer ?
#
loop_
_entity_poly.entity_id
_entity_poly.type
_entity_poly.pdbx_seq_one_letter_code
_entity_poly.pdbx_strand_id
1 'polypeptide(L)'
;TAILLGHVPNLNECGREFGKRFHTIIDRFQATIRWQAYSHTHQQQIQIISDVMSKKPIGMSFIVPSGTTFRGKPPGFNVLYLDPDTMIPLDLETWAFDLDHANQYDEPRWEKLYDYKEDLDLEDLSPD
;
A
#
# COMPACT_ATOMS: atom_id res chain seq x y z
N THR A 1 1.70 19.50 1.31
CA THR A 1 1.60 18.05 1.53
C THR A 1 0.39 17.52 0.79
N ALA A 2 0.52 16.38 0.11
CA ALA A 2 -0.57 15.66 -0.54
C ALA A 2 -0.44 14.14 -0.30
N ILE A 3 -1.58 13.47 -0.19
CA ILE A 3 -1.72 12.00 -0.09
C ILE A 3 -2.66 11.59 -1.22
N LEU A 4 -2.28 10.58 -2.02
CA LEU A 4 -3.10 10.11 -3.14
C LEU A 4 -3.75 8.77 -2.78
N LEU A 5 -5.08 8.74 -2.75
CA LEU A 5 -5.85 7.51 -2.56
C LEU A 5 -6.64 7.21 -3.82
N GLY A 6 -6.61 5.96 -4.27
CA GLY A 6 -7.37 5.53 -5.45
C GLY A 6 -7.82 4.08 -5.36
N HIS A 7 -8.63 3.64 -6.31
CA HIS A 7 -9.05 2.24 -6.37
C HIS A 7 -8.05 1.39 -7.18
N VAL A 8 -7.90 1.70 -8.48
CA VAL A 8 -7.05 0.94 -9.40
C VAL A 8 -5.61 1.48 -9.36
N PRO A 9 -4.61 0.66 -9.02
CA PRO A 9 -3.21 1.08 -9.02
C PRO A 9 -2.68 1.23 -10.45
N ASN A 10 -1.67 2.08 -10.61
CA ASN A 10 -0.99 2.27 -11.89
C ASN A 10 0.01 1.12 -12.17
N LEU A 11 -0.55 -0.06 -12.46
CA LEU A 11 0.18 -1.28 -12.82
C LEU A 11 -0.05 -1.62 -14.30
N ASN A 12 -1.06 -2.43 -14.59
CA ASN A 12 -1.38 -2.98 -15.91
C ASN A 12 -2.83 -2.70 -16.37
N GLU A 13 -3.70 -2.23 -15.47
CA GLU A 13 -5.12 -1.99 -15.78
C GLU A 13 -5.43 -0.53 -16.14
N CYS A 14 -4.48 0.37 -15.90
CA CYS A 14 -4.55 1.72 -16.45
C CYS A 14 -4.15 1.70 -17.93
N GLY A 15 -4.87 2.48 -18.76
CA GLY A 15 -4.43 2.73 -20.13
C GLY A 15 -3.01 3.31 -20.13
N ARG A 16 -2.12 2.76 -20.98
CA ARG A 16 -0.68 3.10 -21.01
C ARG A 16 -0.39 4.60 -20.99
N GLU A 17 -1.19 5.38 -21.72
CA GLU A 17 -1.01 6.84 -21.81
C GLU A 17 -1.47 7.57 -20.54
N PHE A 18 -2.49 7.07 -19.85
CA PHE A 18 -2.86 7.58 -18.52
C PHE A 18 -1.74 7.30 -17.52
N GLY A 19 -1.24 6.06 -17.49
CA GLY A 19 -0.21 5.64 -16.54
C GLY A 19 1.08 6.45 -16.65
N LYS A 20 1.52 6.75 -17.88
CA LYS A 20 2.68 7.63 -18.12
C LYS A 20 2.43 9.07 -17.61
N ARG A 21 1.28 9.66 -17.96
CA ARG A 21 0.95 11.04 -17.58
C ARG A 21 0.81 11.18 -16.07
N PHE A 22 0.15 10.21 -15.43
CA PHE A 22 0.01 10.15 -13.99
C PHE A 22 1.37 10.02 -13.31
N HIS A 23 2.25 9.16 -13.84
CA HIS A 23 3.62 9.04 -13.33
C HIS A 23 4.42 10.35 -13.47
N THR A 24 4.29 11.09 -14.58
CA THR A 24 4.92 12.42 -14.73
C THR A 24 4.42 13.44 -13.70
N ILE A 25 3.15 13.38 -13.29
CA ILE A 25 2.62 14.22 -12.20
C ILE A 25 3.32 13.84 -10.88
N ILE A 26 3.41 12.55 -10.57
CA ILE A 26 4.08 12.09 -9.34
C ILE A 26 5.54 12.53 -9.33
N ASP A 27 6.27 12.29 -10.42
CA ASP A 27 7.66 12.68 -10.62
C ASP A 27 7.86 14.19 -10.41
N ARG A 28 7.03 15.03 -11.06
CA ARG A 28 7.11 16.49 -10.94
C ARG A 28 6.80 17.01 -9.54
N PHE A 29 5.94 16.34 -8.79
CA PHE A 29 5.47 16.76 -7.46
C PHE A 29 5.98 15.85 -6.33
N GLN A 30 7.10 15.15 -6.53
CA GLN A 30 7.71 14.23 -5.56
C GLN A 30 8.01 14.87 -4.20
N ALA A 31 8.30 16.18 -4.15
CA ALA A 31 8.51 16.90 -2.87
C ALA A 31 7.19 17.23 -2.11
N THR A 32 6.04 17.15 -2.79
CA THR A 32 4.72 17.51 -2.25
C THR A 32 3.92 16.27 -1.86
N ILE A 33 3.96 15.22 -2.70
CA ILE A 33 3.26 13.95 -2.48
C ILE A 33 4.06 13.14 -1.46
N ARG A 34 3.43 12.74 -0.36
CA ARG A 34 4.10 11.99 0.71
C ARG A 34 4.09 10.48 0.46
N TRP A 35 2.94 9.97 0.04
CA TRP A 35 2.72 8.57 -0.28
C TRP A 35 1.40 8.43 -1.04
N GLN A 36 1.17 7.23 -1.58
CA GLN A 36 -0.07 6.89 -2.25
C GLN A 36 -0.54 5.50 -1.85
N ALA A 37 -1.86 5.26 -1.89
CA ALA A 37 -2.43 3.93 -1.66
C ALA A 37 -3.57 3.59 -2.61
N TYR A 38 -3.61 2.33 -3.00
CA TYR A 38 -4.58 1.76 -3.94
C TYR A 38 -5.06 0.39 -3.48
N SER A 39 -6.05 -0.17 -4.17
CA SER A 39 -6.60 -1.50 -3.89
C SER A 39 -6.80 -2.27 -5.20
N HIS A 40 -8.01 -2.77 -5.47
CA HIS A 40 -8.45 -3.42 -6.71
C HIS A 40 -7.86 -4.83 -6.96
N THR A 41 -6.56 -5.04 -6.77
CA THR A 41 -5.91 -6.34 -6.99
C THR A 41 -6.31 -7.39 -5.95
N HIS A 42 -6.84 -6.92 -4.82
CA HIS A 42 -7.09 -7.71 -3.60
C HIS A 42 -5.80 -8.37 -3.09
N GLN A 43 -4.62 -7.87 -3.46
CA GLN A 43 -3.31 -8.40 -3.07
C GLN A 43 -2.55 -7.31 -2.33
N GLN A 44 -1.83 -7.72 -1.30
CA GLN A 44 -0.87 -6.86 -0.64
C GLN A 44 0.37 -6.72 -1.53
N GLN A 45 0.71 -5.50 -1.93
CA GLN A 45 1.91 -5.20 -2.71
C GLN A 45 2.48 -3.84 -2.33
N ILE A 46 3.78 -3.66 -2.57
CA ILE A 46 4.47 -2.37 -2.51
C ILE A 46 4.93 -2.02 -3.92
N GLN A 47 4.81 -0.76 -4.27
CA GLN A 47 5.41 -0.20 -5.46
C GLN A 47 6.29 1.00 -5.07
N ILE A 48 7.58 0.87 -5.37
CA ILE A 48 8.53 1.98 -5.31
C ILE A 48 8.40 2.76 -6.61
N ILE A 49 8.19 4.06 -6.49
CA ILE A 49 8.07 4.97 -7.63
C ILE A 49 9.45 5.52 -7.92
N SER A 50 9.91 5.40 -9.17
CA SER A 50 11.22 5.90 -9.58
C SER A 50 11.13 7.16 -10.43
N ASP A 51 12.12 8.02 -10.32
CA ASP A 51 12.30 9.20 -11.16
C ASP A 51 12.45 8.81 -12.64
N VAL A 52 11.84 9.60 -13.53
CA VAL A 52 11.81 9.29 -14.97
C VAL A 52 13.21 9.30 -15.58
N MET A 53 14.11 10.19 -15.13
CA MET A 53 15.42 10.43 -15.74
C MET A 53 16.55 9.71 -15.01
N SER A 54 16.67 9.94 -13.71
CA SER A 54 17.73 9.44 -12.84
C SER A 54 17.48 8.03 -12.32
N LYS A 55 16.24 7.52 -12.41
CA LYS A 55 15.81 6.22 -11.89
C LYS A 55 15.96 6.05 -10.38
N LYS A 56 16.23 7.13 -9.64
CA LYS A 56 16.24 7.12 -8.18
C LYS A 56 14.84 6.86 -7.65
N PRO A 57 14.68 6.19 -6.51
CA PRO A 57 13.40 6.12 -5.84
C PRO A 57 12.96 7.52 -5.38
N ILE A 58 11.67 7.82 -5.55
CA ILE A 58 11.10 9.15 -5.26
C ILE A 58 9.78 9.09 -4.48
N GLY A 59 9.23 7.92 -4.23
CA GLY A 59 8.00 7.80 -3.46
C GLY A 59 7.52 6.37 -3.30
N MET A 60 6.61 6.19 -2.33
CA MET A 60 6.03 4.90 -1.97
C MET A 60 4.55 4.82 -2.34
N SER A 61 4.16 3.65 -2.87
CA SER A 61 2.80 3.31 -3.23
C SER A 61 2.39 1.96 -2.63
N PHE A 62 1.39 1.98 -1.75
CA PHE A 62 0.89 0.78 -1.10
C PHE A 62 -0.35 0.24 -1.82
N ILE A 63 -0.42 -1.06 -2.05
CA ILE A 63 -1.60 -1.72 -2.58
C ILE A 63 -2.14 -2.63 -1.49
N VAL A 64 -3.32 -2.28 -0.96
CA VAL A 64 -3.91 -2.88 0.24
C VAL A 64 -4.78 -4.10 -0.12
N PRO A 65 -4.92 -5.09 0.77
CA PRO A 65 -5.77 -6.25 0.54
C PRO A 65 -7.25 -5.86 0.56
N SER A 66 -8.12 -6.86 0.39
CA SER A 66 -9.57 -6.66 0.38
C SER A 66 -10.22 -7.23 1.64
N GLY A 67 -11.33 -6.63 2.06
CA GLY A 67 -12.22 -7.24 3.06
C GLY A 67 -13.04 -8.43 2.55
N THR A 68 -13.01 -8.73 1.25
CA THR A 68 -13.69 -9.90 0.67
C THR A 68 -12.74 -11.09 0.51
N THR A 69 -13.32 -12.29 0.48
CA THR A 69 -12.60 -13.56 0.36
C THR A 69 -12.31 -14.00 -1.07
N PHE A 70 -12.58 -13.13 -2.06
CA PHE A 70 -12.51 -13.49 -3.48
C PHE A 70 -11.15 -14.15 -3.82
N ARG A 71 -11.24 -15.37 -4.38
CA ARG A 71 -10.10 -16.26 -4.67
C ARG A 71 -9.34 -16.79 -3.44
N GLY A 72 -10.05 -17.05 -2.35
CA GLY A 72 -9.53 -17.80 -1.20
C GLY A 72 -8.55 -17.02 -0.33
N LYS A 73 -8.64 -15.68 -0.34
CA LYS A 73 -7.84 -14.83 0.54
C LYS A 73 -8.61 -14.56 1.83
N PRO A 74 -7.94 -14.43 2.98
CA PRO A 74 -8.62 -13.94 4.18
C PRO A 74 -9.07 -12.49 3.96
N PRO A 75 -10.20 -12.06 4.53
CA PRO A 75 -10.53 -10.66 4.69
C PRO A 75 -9.38 -9.95 5.39
N GLY A 76 -8.96 -8.79 4.88
CA GLY A 76 -7.86 -8.04 5.45
C GLY A 76 -8.05 -6.54 5.37
N PHE A 77 -7.37 -5.82 6.26
CA PHE A 77 -7.24 -4.37 6.23
C PHE A 77 -5.83 -3.96 6.64
N ASN A 78 -5.49 -2.70 6.40
CA ASN A 78 -4.22 -2.12 6.81
C ASN A 78 -4.40 -1.03 7.87
N VAL A 79 -3.41 -0.93 8.76
CA VAL A 79 -3.25 0.19 9.69
C VAL A 79 -1.95 0.90 9.32
N LEU A 80 -2.07 2.15 8.86
CA LEU A 80 -0.92 2.98 8.49
C LEU A 80 -0.65 3.99 9.60
N TYR A 81 0.56 3.95 10.17
CA TYR A 81 1.01 4.89 11.18
C TYR A 81 1.74 6.05 10.50
N LEU A 82 1.36 7.28 10.83
CA LEU A 82 1.86 8.49 10.18
C LEU A 82 2.51 9.41 11.21
N ASP A 83 3.60 10.05 10.80
CA ASP A 83 4.15 11.19 11.54
C ASP A 83 3.18 12.38 11.44
N PRO A 84 2.75 12.97 12.57
CA PRO A 84 1.67 13.97 12.59
C PRO A 84 2.05 15.29 11.92
N ASP A 85 3.34 15.63 11.86
CA ASP A 85 3.80 16.91 11.32
C ASP A 85 4.11 16.82 9.81
N THR A 86 4.76 15.74 9.39
CA THR A 86 5.23 15.55 8.02
C THR A 86 4.25 14.76 7.15
N MET A 87 3.35 13.99 7.78
CA MET A 87 2.44 13.02 7.16
C MET A 87 3.17 11.89 6.40
N ILE A 88 4.41 11.59 6.80
CA ILE A 88 5.21 10.49 6.24
C ILE A 88 4.84 9.18 6.96
N PRO A 89 4.72 8.05 6.23
CA PRO A 89 4.55 6.73 6.82
C PRO A 89 5.68 6.36 7.77
N LEU A 90 5.32 6.07 9.01
CA LEU A 90 6.22 5.53 10.03
C LEU A 90 6.21 4.01 10.01
N ASP A 91 5.03 3.42 9.80
CA ASP A 91 4.84 1.97 9.75
C ASP A 91 3.53 1.60 9.05
N LEU A 92 3.42 0.34 8.61
CA LEU A 92 2.25 -0.24 7.99
C LEU A 92 2.05 -1.66 8.51
N GLU A 93 0.89 -1.92 9.09
CA GLU A 93 0.48 -3.26 9.50
C GLU A 93 -0.60 -3.78 8.57
N THR A 94 -0.58 -5.09 8.31
CA THR A 94 -1.70 -5.82 7.72
C THR A 94 -2.34 -6.70 8.77
N TRP A 95 -3.66 -6.58 8.88
CA TRP A 95 -4.49 -7.43 9.72
C TRP A 95 -5.34 -8.34 8.84
N ALA A 96 -5.48 -9.59 9.24
CA ALA A 96 -6.27 -10.59 8.55
C ALA A 96 -7.26 -11.27 9.50
N PHE A 97 -8.41 -11.65 8.96
CA PHE A 97 -9.43 -12.39 9.68
C PHE A 97 -9.16 -13.90 9.55
N ASP A 98 -9.09 -14.59 10.68
CA ASP A 98 -8.92 -16.05 10.74
C ASP A 98 -10.27 -16.73 10.46
N LEU A 99 -10.53 -16.95 9.17
CA LEU A 99 -11.75 -17.61 8.70
C LEU A 99 -11.86 -19.04 9.22
N ASP A 100 -10.76 -19.78 9.34
CA ASP A 100 -10.80 -21.19 9.74
C ASP A 100 -11.20 -21.29 11.20
N HIS A 101 -10.64 -20.45 12.07
CA HIS A 101 -11.06 -20.34 13.46
C HIS A 101 -12.52 -19.88 13.57
N ALA A 102 -12.91 -18.81 12.88
CA ALA A 102 -14.27 -18.30 12.94
C ALA A 102 -15.31 -19.33 12.47
N ASN A 103 -15.01 -20.07 11.40
CA ASN A 103 -15.90 -21.12 10.90
C ASN A 103 -15.97 -22.35 11.82
N GLN A 104 -14.89 -22.63 12.56
CA GLN A 104 -14.85 -23.76 13.50
C GLN A 104 -15.52 -23.45 14.85
N TYR A 105 -15.38 -22.23 15.35
CA TYR A 105 -15.75 -21.86 16.72
C TYR A 105 -16.88 -20.81 16.82
N ASP A 106 -17.35 -20.25 15.70
CA ASP A 106 -18.30 -19.13 15.65
C ASP A 106 -17.83 -17.89 16.42
N GLU A 107 -16.51 -17.66 16.40
CA GLU A 107 -15.83 -16.57 17.11
C GLU A 107 -15.02 -15.70 16.13
N PRO A 108 -15.30 -14.39 16.00
CA PRO A 108 -14.55 -13.54 15.09
C PRO A 108 -13.17 -13.22 15.64
N ARG A 109 -12.13 -13.59 14.90
CA ARG A 109 -10.74 -13.36 15.29
C ARG A 109 -9.98 -12.61 14.20
N TRP A 110 -9.36 -11.50 14.58
CA TRP A 110 -8.45 -10.72 13.74
C TRP A 110 -7.04 -10.80 14.31
N GLU A 111 -6.07 -10.99 13.45
CA GLU A 111 -4.67 -11.10 13.83
C GLU A 111 -3.80 -10.18 12.97
N LYS A 112 -2.73 -9.66 13.57
CA LYS A 112 -1.68 -8.98 12.83
C LYS A 112 -0.97 -10.04 11.98
N LEU A 113 -1.15 -9.96 10.67
CA LEU A 113 -0.55 -10.89 9.70
C LEU A 113 0.88 -10.47 9.36
N TYR A 114 1.11 -9.16 9.28
CA TYR A 114 2.35 -8.63 8.75
C TYR A 114 2.61 -7.21 9.27
N ASP A 115 3.85 -6.94 9.62
CA ASP A 115 4.37 -5.64 10.02
C ASP A 115 5.53 -5.29 9.08
N TYR A 116 5.37 -4.22 8.32
CA TYR A 116 6.27 -3.97 7.19
C TYR A 116 7.69 -3.67 7.65
N LYS A 117 7.88 -3.04 8.81
CA LYS A 117 9.21 -2.74 9.31
C LYS A 117 9.83 -3.95 9.99
N GLU A 118 9.07 -4.62 10.84
CA GLU A 118 9.55 -5.78 11.59
C GLU A 118 9.86 -6.96 10.66
N ASP A 119 8.93 -7.31 9.76
CA ASP A 119 9.05 -8.52 8.94
C ASP A 119 10.00 -8.36 7.74
N LEU A 120 10.27 -7.13 7.28
CA LEU A 120 11.26 -6.82 6.22
C LEU A 120 12.60 -6.30 6.74
N ASP A 121 12.76 -6.15 8.07
CA ASP A 121 13.96 -5.57 8.69
C ASP A 121 14.30 -4.18 8.12
N LEU A 122 13.29 -3.32 7.99
CA LEU A 122 13.43 -1.96 7.45
C LEU A 122 13.63 -0.92 8.54
N GLU A 123 14.56 0.00 8.32
CA GLU A 123 14.76 1.17 9.18
C GLU A 123 13.53 2.10 9.13
N ASP A 124 13.01 2.36 7.93
CA ASP A 124 11.81 3.15 7.68
C ASP A 124 11.07 2.70 6.40
N LEU A 125 9.95 3.38 6.11
CA LEU A 125 9.17 3.18 4.89
C LEU A 125 9.49 4.24 3.82
N SER A 126 10.70 4.80 3.84
CA SER A 126 11.17 5.65 2.75
C SER A 126 11.47 4.78 1.51
N PRO A 127 11.58 5.40 0.32
CA PRO A 127 11.71 4.62 -0.91
C PRO A 127 13.17 4.20 -1.22
N ASP A 128 14.16 4.62 -0.42
CA ASP A 128 15.60 4.32 -0.57
C ASP A 128 16.03 2.97 0.03
#